data_AF-A0A947JDK0-F1
#
_entry.id   AF-A0A947JDK0-F1
#
_cell.length_a   1.000
_cell.length_b   1.000
_cell.length_c   1.000
_cell.angle_alpha   90.00
_cell.angle_beta   90.00
_cell.angle_gamma   90.00
#
_symmetry.space_group_name_H-M   'P 1'
#
loop_
_entity.id
_entity.type
_entity.pdbx_description
1 polymer ?
#
loop_
_entity_poly.entity_id
_entity_poly.type
_entity_poly.pdbx_seq_one_letter_code
_entity_poly.pdbx_strand_id
1 'polypeptide(L)'
;MRKDILKIAYKKLNELSKKYDGFINIVVDDWRGFRFVFDTEDVRLCKNDCKNCPLFQLLKNEKEGYFSVGLYPSNKEDKKLFGPQNFLNCKTLDQYQNCYLNYLKQCKSDVEINKELQLVKGMKIIYSKGNINKAEQKFKNSIFREYLDFL
;
A
#
# COMPACT_ATOMS: atom_id res chain seq x y z
N MET A 1 4.39 13.14 1.82
CA MET A 1 3.04 13.05 2.41
C MET A 1 2.63 14.37 3.06
N ARG A 2 1.39 14.82 2.85
CA ARG A 2 0.86 16.03 3.50
C ARG A 2 0.48 15.77 4.97
N LYS A 3 0.64 16.78 5.83
CA LYS A 3 0.38 16.66 7.29
C LYS A 3 -1.08 16.38 7.62
N ASP A 4 -2.00 16.98 6.87
CA ASP A 4 -3.45 16.79 7.01
C ASP A 4 -3.86 15.35 6.68
N ILE A 5 -3.33 14.79 5.59
CA ILE A 5 -3.54 13.38 5.22
C ILE A 5 -3.04 12.45 6.33
N LEU A 6 -1.84 12.68 6.86
CA LEU A 6 -1.32 11.87 7.96
C LEU A 6 -2.20 11.94 9.21
N LYS A 7 -2.71 13.13 9.55
CA LYS A 7 -3.61 13.29 10.70
C LYS A 7 -4.91 12.50 10.53
N ILE A 8 -5.50 12.53 9.33
CA ILE A 8 -6.70 11.73 9.00
C ILE A 8 -6.37 10.24 9.07
N ALA A 9 -5.25 9.82 8.48
CA ALA A 9 -4.79 8.45 8.47
C ALA A 9 -4.57 7.91 9.90
N TYR A 10 -3.82 8.61 10.76
CA TYR A 10 -3.63 8.18 12.15
C TYR A 10 -4.95 8.09 12.92
N LYS A 11 -5.84 9.07 12.75
CA LYS A 11 -7.17 9.03 13.38
C LYS A 11 -7.94 7.78 12.96
N LYS A 12 -7.96 7.46 11.67
CA LYS A 12 -8.68 6.30 11.16
C LYS A 12 -8.02 4.99 11.56
N LEU A 13 -6.70 4.89 11.51
CA LEU A 13 -5.98 3.71 11.97
C LEU A 13 -6.28 3.41 13.44
N ASN A 14 -6.30 4.44 14.30
CA ASN A 14 -6.67 4.29 15.70
C ASN A 14 -8.12 3.81 15.89
N GLU A 15 -9.04 4.21 15.00
CA GLU A 15 -10.42 3.70 15.01
C GLU A 15 -10.46 2.22 14.63
N LEU A 16 -9.78 1.84 13.55
CA LEU A 16 -9.76 0.47 13.04
C LEU A 16 -9.05 -0.49 14.00
N SER A 17 -7.96 -0.05 14.64
CA SER A 17 -7.16 -0.87 15.57
C SER A 17 -7.92 -1.28 16.83
N LYS A 18 -9.05 -0.62 17.14
CA LYS A 18 -9.95 -1.04 18.23
C LYS A 18 -10.86 -2.20 17.85
N LYS A 19 -11.03 -2.46 16.56
CA LYS A 19 -11.95 -3.46 15.99
C LYS A 19 -11.20 -4.64 15.35
N TYR A 20 -9.91 -4.47 15.09
CA TYR A 20 -9.08 -5.41 14.34
C TYR A 20 -7.62 -5.31 14.77
N ASP A 21 -7.01 -6.44 15.12
CA ASP A 21 -5.64 -6.56 15.63
C ASP A 21 -4.68 -7.25 14.64
N GLY A 22 -5.18 -7.68 13.48
CA GLY A 22 -4.40 -8.39 12.45
C GLY A 22 -3.43 -7.51 11.64
N PHE A 23 -3.33 -6.21 11.93
CA PHE A 23 -2.43 -5.29 11.21
C PHE A 23 -0.96 -5.64 11.43
N ILE A 24 -0.18 -5.70 10.35
CA ILE A 24 1.28 -5.94 10.38
C ILE A 24 2.03 -4.70 9.95
N ASN A 25 1.75 -4.17 8.74
CA ASN A 25 2.23 -2.86 8.28
C ASN A 25 1.08 -2.10 7.63
N ILE A 26 1.01 -0.79 7.89
CA ILE A 26 0.03 0.10 7.25
C ILE A 26 0.78 1.23 6.58
N VAL A 27 0.65 1.28 5.27
CA VAL A 27 1.27 2.31 4.43
C VAL A 27 0.21 3.32 4.02
N VAL A 28 0.60 4.58 3.99
CA VAL A 28 -0.14 5.67 3.35
C VAL A 28 0.62 6.05 2.08
N ASP A 29 -0.03 5.91 0.93
CA ASP A 29 0.50 6.31 -0.37
C ASP A 29 -0.42 7.33 -1.06
N ASP A 30 0.02 7.84 -2.21
CA ASP A 30 -0.79 8.66 -3.13
C ASP A 30 -0.69 8.14 -4.57
N TRP A 31 -0.54 6.83 -4.75
CA TRP A 31 -0.27 6.28 -6.08
C TRP A 31 -1.55 6.24 -6.96
N ARG A 32 -2.71 6.07 -6.32
CA ARG A 32 -4.04 6.16 -6.95
C ARG A 32 -4.97 7.03 -6.09
N GLY A 33 -4.44 8.13 -5.58
CA GLY A 33 -5.07 8.94 -4.53
C GLY A 33 -4.65 8.49 -3.13
N PHE A 34 -4.81 9.38 -2.16
CA PHE A 34 -4.40 9.11 -0.78
C PHE A 34 -5.18 7.96 -0.17
N ARG A 35 -4.49 6.87 0.18
CA ARG A 35 -5.13 5.64 0.67
C ARG A 35 -4.25 4.88 1.66
N PHE A 36 -4.87 3.90 2.31
CA PHE A 36 -4.13 2.83 2.97
C PHE A 36 -3.75 1.70 2.03
N VAL A 37 -2.55 1.15 2.22
CA VAL A 37 -2.15 -0.20 1.81
C VAL A 37 -2.00 -1.05 3.07
N PHE A 38 -2.68 -2.18 3.07
CA PHE A 38 -2.84 -3.07 4.23
C PHE A 38 -1.98 -4.32 4.05
N ASP A 39 -0.93 -4.44 4.86
CA ASP A 39 -0.24 -5.71 5.12
C ASP A 39 -0.77 -6.27 6.44
N THR A 40 -1.56 -7.33 6.34
CA THR A 40 -2.19 -8.02 7.48
C THR A 40 -2.01 -9.52 7.35
N GLU A 41 -2.27 -10.27 8.43
CA GLU A 41 -2.22 -11.74 8.38
C GLU A 41 -3.18 -12.30 7.31
N ASP A 42 -4.38 -11.71 7.20
CA ASP A 42 -5.38 -12.10 6.20
C ASP A 42 -4.88 -11.87 4.76
N VAL A 43 -4.14 -10.79 4.53
CA VAL A 43 -3.59 -10.45 3.22
C VAL A 43 -2.48 -11.43 2.83
N ARG A 44 -1.65 -11.86 3.78
CA ARG A 44 -0.60 -12.88 3.57
C ARG A 44 -1.18 -14.24 3.19
N LEU A 45 -2.35 -14.58 3.73
CA LEU A 45 -3.07 -15.81 3.46
C LEU A 45 -4.19 -15.66 2.40
N CYS A 46 -4.20 -14.55 1.67
CA CYS A 46 -5.30 -14.21 0.78
C CYS A 46 -5.53 -15.24 -0.33
N LYS A 47 -6.74 -15.80 -0.37
CA LYS A 47 -7.23 -16.69 -1.43
C LYS A 47 -8.36 -16.07 -2.26
N ASN A 48 -8.52 -14.74 -2.21
CA ASN A 48 -9.60 -14.00 -2.86
C ASN A 48 -11.04 -14.32 -2.38
N ASP A 49 -11.19 -15.06 -1.27
CA ASP A 49 -12.49 -15.23 -0.59
C ASP A 49 -12.82 -14.01 0.28
N CYS A 50 -13.17 -12.91 -0.38
CA CYS A 50 -13.42 -11.63 0.29
C CYS A 50 -14.64 -11.68 1.22
N LYS A 51 -15.60 -12.58 0.96
CA LYS A 51 -16.78 -12.76 1.81
C LYS A 51 -16.39 -13.18 3.23
N ASN A 52 -15.37 -14.02 3.38
CA ASN A 52 -14.92 -14.49 4.68
C ASN A 52 -13.65 -13.79 5.20
N CYS A 53 -13.12 -12.81 4.46
CA CYS A 53 -11.93 -12.06 4.85
C CYS A 53 -12.24 -11.01 5.94
N PRO A 54 -11.65 -11.10 7.14
CA PRO A 54 -11.90 -10.16 8.23
C PRO A 54 -11.60 -8.70 7.86
N LEU A 55 -10.46 -8.45 7.21
CA LEU A 55 -10.11 -7.11 6.70
C LEU A 55 -11.18 -6.55 5.74
N PHE A 56 -11.71 -7.38 4.84
CA PHE A 56 -12.79 -6.95 3.95
C PHE A 56 -14.06 -6.62 4.74
N GLN A 57 -14.46 -7.48 5.68
CA GLN A 57 -15.65 -7.24 6.51
C GLN A 57 -15.55 -5.95 7.33
N LEU A 58 -14.35 -5.60 7.79
CA LEU A 58 -14.06 -4.36 8.49
C LEU A 58 -14.26 -3.13 7.60
N LEU A 59 -13.84 -3.22 6.32
CA LEU A 59 -13.70 -2.07 5.43
C LEU A 59 -14.81 -1.93 4.38
N LYS A 60 -15.65 -2.95 4.16
CA LYS A 60 -16.66 -3.00 3.07
C LYS A 60 -17.67 -1.85 3.04
N ASN A 61 -17.84 -1.15 4.16
CA ASN A 61 -18.76 -0.02 4.30
C ASN A 61 -18.04 1.33 4.42
N GLU A 62 -16.70 1.34 4.36
CA GLU A 62 -15.93 2.58 4.37
C GLU A 62 -16.18 3.35 3.06
N LYS A 63 -16.39 4.66 3.19
CA LYS A 63 -16.64 5.52 2.03
C LYS A 63 -15.34 6.02 1.42
N GLU A 64 -15.36 6.18 0.11
CA GLU A 64 -14.31 6.89 -0.61
C GLU A 64 -14.42 8.40 -0.34
N GLY A 65 -13.28 9.08 -0.35
CA GLY A 65 -13.20 10.51 -0.12
C GLY A 65 -11.78 11.02 -0.38
N TYR A 66 -11.48 12.20 0.15
CA TYR A 66 -10.16 12.82 -0.03
C TYR A 66 -8.99 11.95 0.48
N PHE A 67 -9.24 11.18 1.54
CA PHE A 67 -8.42 10.06 1.98
C PHE A 67 -9.31 8.82 2.01
N SER A 68 -8.94 7.78 1.28
CA SER A 68 -9.75 6.57 1.16
C SER A 68 -9.20 5.43 1.99
N VAL A 69 -10.11 4.90 2.81
CA VAL A 69 -9.87 3.80 3.73
C VAL A 69 -10.40 2.49 3.14
N GLY A 70 -11.30 2.62 2.16
CA GLY A 70 -11.93 1.52 1.46
C GLY A 70 -10.95 0.69 0.63
N LEU A 71 -11.42 -0.49 0.25
CA LEU A 71 -10.66 -1.41 -0.60
C LEU A 71 -10.94 -1.09 -2.07
N TYR A 72 -9.88 -0.85 -2.84
CA TYR A 72 -9.94 -0.45 -4.24
C TYR A 72 -10.02 -1.69 -5.13
N PRO A 73 -11.15 -1.97 -5.82
CA PRO A 73 -11.28 -3.16 -6.65
C PRO A 73 -10.23 -3.18 -7.75
N SER A 74 -9.57 -4.32 -7.93
CA SER A 74 -8.58 -4.53 -9.00
C SER A 74 -9.27 -5.01 -10.26
N ASN A 75 -8.99 -4.36 -11.38
CA ASN A 75 -9.41 -4.84 -12.70
C ASN A 75 -8.41 -5.88 -13.27
N LYS A 76 -8.67 -6.38 -14.49
CA LYS A 76 -7.79 -7.39 -15.13
C LYS A 76 -6.37 -6.87 -15.38
N GLU A 77 -6.23 -5.60 -15.77
CA GLU A 77 -4.93 -4.99 -16.04
C GLU A 77 -4.16 -4.74 -14.74
N ASP A 78 -4.87 -4.30 -13.69
CA ASP A 78 -4.29 -4.17 -12.35
C ASP A 78 -3.71 -5.50 -11.87
N LYS A 79 -4.42 -6.61 -12.08
CA LYS A 79 -3.94 -7.92 -11.63
C LYS A 79 -2.67 -8.39 -12.33
N LYS A 80 -2.44 -7.97 -13.58
CA LYS A 80 -1.19 -8.25 -14.30
C LYS A 80 0.00 -7.53 -13.67
N LEU A 81 -0.22 -6.33 -13.14
CA LEU A 81 0.83 -5.45 -12.62
C LEU A 81 1.06 -5.61 -11.12
N PHE A 82 -0.03 -5.73 -10.36
CA PHE A 82 -0.06 -5.65 -8.90
C PHE A 82 -0.34 -7.00 -8.23
N GLY A 83 -0.51 -8.08 -9.01
CA GLY A 83 -0.76 -9.43 -8.51
C GLY A 83 -2.24 -9.78 -8.36
N PRO A 84 -2.55 -11.04 -7.98
CA PRO A 84 -3.86 -11.65 -8.21
C PRO A 84 -4.97 -11.21 -7.24
N GLN A 85 -4.67 -10.45 -6.19
CA GLN A 85 -5.66 -10.04 -5.21
C GLN A 85 -6.80 -9.23 -5.83
N ASN A 86 -8.01 -9.38 -5.31
CA ASN A 86 -9.19 -8.64 -5.76
C ASN A 86 -9.16 -7.14 -5.45
N PHE A 87 -8.27 -6.70 -4.56
CA PHE A 87 -8.14 -5.30 -4.17
C PHE A 87 -6.68 -4.83 -4.23
N LEU A 88 -6.48 -3.62 -4.76
CA LEU A 88 -5.17 -3.03 -5.04
C LEU A 88 -4.37 -2.77 -3.77
N ASN A 89 -5.05 -2.41 -2.69
CA ASN A 89 -4.46 -2.09 -1.40
C ASN A 89 -4.31 -3.29 -0.45
N CYS A 90 -4.73 -4.50 -0.85
CA CYS A 90 -4.43 -5.72 -0.09
C CYS A 90 -3.08 -6.29 -0.55
N LYS A 91 -1.98 -5.77 0.01
CA LYS A 91 -0.62 -6.17 -0.34
C LYS A 91 0.24 -6.31 0.90
N THR A 92 1.03 -7.38 0.94
CA THR A 92 2.20 -7.43 1.84
C THR A 92 3.19 -6.34 1.44
N LEU A 93 4.06 -5.94 2.36
CA LEU A 93 5.05 -4.90 2.08
C LEU A 93 5.95 -5.28 0.88
N ASP A 94 6.35 -6.55 0.78
CA ASP A 94 7.16 -7.05 -0.34
C ASP A 94 6.39 -7.09 -1.66
N GLN A 95 5.12 -7.51 -1.65
CA GLN A 95 4.27 -7.45 -2.84
C GLN A 95 4.11 -6.01 -3.32
N TYR A 96 3.90 -5.07 -2.39
CA TYR A 96 3.77 -3.66 -2.70
C TYR A 96 5.06 -3.05 -3.26
N GLN A 97 6.23 -3.48 -2.74
CA GLN A 97 7.53 -3.13 -3.32
C GLN A 97 7.63 -3.61 -4.78
N ASN A 98 7.30 -4.88 -5.02
CA ASN A 98 7.34 -5.46 -6.36
C ASN A 98 6.41 -4.75 -7.34
N CYS A 99 5.27 -4.23 -6.87
CA CYS A 99 4.39 -3.41 -7.71
C CYS A 99 5.13 -2.18 -8.25
N TYR A 100 5.82 -1.43 -7.38
CA TYR A 100 6.59 -0.25 -7.82
C TYR A 100 7.69 -0.64 -8.81
N LEU A 101 8.45 -1.69 -8.52
CA LEU A 101 9.54 -2.15 -9.38
C LEU A 101 9.05 -2.61 -10.76
N ASN A 102 7.94 -3.35 -10.80
CA ASN A 102 7.33 -3.79 -12.06
C ASN A 102 6.81 -2.62 -12.90
N TYR A 103 6.31 -1.58 -12.25
CA TYR A 103 5.85 -0.38 -12.95
C TYR A 103 7.04 0.47 -13.43
N LEU A 104 8.08 0.65 -12.61
CA LEU A 104 9.31 1.35 -12.98
C LEU A 104 9.96 0.78 -14.24
N LYS A 105 9.97 -0.55 -14.40
CA LYS A 105 10.48 -1.24 -15.60
C LYS A 105 9.70 -0.92 -16.89
N GLN A 106 8.48 -0.41 -16.78
CA GLN A 106 7.65 -0.05 -17.92
C GLN A 106 7.73 1.44 -18.27
N CYS A 107 8.34 2.25 -17.40
CA CYS A 107 8.61 3.65 -17.69
C CYS A 107 9.59 3.77 -18.86
N LYS A 108 9.28 4.66 -19.80
CA LYS A 108 10.06 4.87 -21.03
C LYS A 108 10.88 6.15 -21.01
N SER A 109 10.78 6.94 -19.94
CA SER A 109 11.48 8.21 -19.81
C SER A 109 11.88 8.50 -18.37
N ASP A 110 12.94 9.29 -18.21
CA ASP A 110 13.39 9.79 -16.91
C ASP A 110 12.29 10.57 -16.18
N VAL A 111 11.39 11.24 -16.91
CA VAL A 111 10.27 11.98 -16.32
C VAL A 111 9.28 11.03 -15.66
N GLU A 112 8.94 9.91 -16.31
CA GLU A 112 8.06 8.89 -15.74
C GLU A 112 8.72 8.21 -14.53
N ILE A 113 9.98 7.82 -14.67
CA ILE A 113 10.76 7.21 -13.58
C ILE A 113 10.81 8.14 -12.37
N ASN A 114 11.15 9.41 -12.57
CA ASN A 114 11.22 10.38 -11.49
C ASN A 114 9.87 10.57 -10.80
N LYS A 115 8.76 10.59 -11.53
CA LYS A 115 7.41 10.67 -10.94
C LYS A 115 7.15 9.48 -10.02
N GLU A 116 7.46 8.26 -10.46
CA GLU A 116 7.27 7.06 -9.65
C GLU A 116 8.18 7.04 -8.41
N LEU A 117 9.46 7.43 -8.56
CA LEU A 117 10.37 7.56 -7.41
C LEU A 117 9.89 8.63 -6.41
N GLN A 118 9.23 9.70 -6.85
CA GLN A 118 8.63 10.67 -5.94
C GLN A 118 7.48 10.08 -5.12
N LEU A 119 6.69 9.16 -5.68
CA LEU A 119 5.65 8.44 -4.93
C LEU A 119 6.28 7.57 -3.83
N VAL A 120 7.36 6.86 -4.16
CA VAL A 120 8.13 6.05 -3.19
C VAL A 120 8.74 6.93 -2.09
N LYS A 121 9.28 8.12 -2.42
CA LYS A 121 9.76 9.07 -1.41
C LYS A 121 8.61 9.57 -0.53
N GLY A 122 7.47 9.84 -1.17
CA GLY A 122 6.29 10.46 -0.59
C GLY A 122 5.47 9.57 0.34
N MET A 123 5.50 8.25 0.15
CA MET A 123 4.77 7.28 0.98
C MET A 123 5.29 7.26 2.43
N LYS A 124 4.41 6.83 3.34
CA LYS A 124 4.72 6.68 4.77
C LYS A 124 4.21 5.38 5.33
N ILE A 125 5.04 4.67 6.09
CA ILE A 125 4.56 3.60 6.97
C ILE A 125 4.12 4.26 8.27
N ILE A 126 2.83 4.17 8.59
CA ILE A 126 2.28 4.81 9.80
C ILE A 126 2.08 3.81 10.95
N TYR A 127 2.19 2.51 10.65
CA TYR A 127 2.15 1.44 11.63
C TYR A 127 2.98 0.26 11.17
N SER A 128 3.67 -0.37 12.11
CA SER A 128 4.37 -1.63 11.93
C SER A 128 4.33 -2.39 13.25
N LYS A 129 4.11 -3.72 13.21
CA LYS A 129 4.37 -4.60 14.37
C LYS A 129 5.85 -4.56 14.77
N GLY A 130 6.74 -4.26 13.82
CA GLY A 130 8.16 -4.05 14.04
C GLY A 130 8.51 -2.57 14.22
N ASN A 131 9.78 -2.23 13.95
CA ASN A 131 10.21 -0.83 13.98
C ASN A 131 9.80 -0.11 12.68
N ILE A 132 8.87 0.85 12.81
CA ILE A 132 8.30 1.62 11.69
C ILE A 132 9.41 2.27 10.83
N ASN A 133 10.37 2.93 11.47
CA ASN A 133 11.44 3.64 10.74
C ASN A 133 12.33 2.67 9.96
N LYS A 134 12.69 1.54 10.55
CA LYS A 134 13.48 0.50 9.87
C LYS A 134 12.69 -0.10 8.70
N ALA A 135 11.40 -0.36 8.86
CA ALA A 135 10.55 -0.88 7.79
C ALA A 135 10.45 0.10 6.62
N GLU A 136 10.19 1.39 6.89
CA GLU A 136 10.09 2.43 5.86
C GLU A 136 11.43 2.61 5.12
N GLN A 137 12.53 2.69 5.86
CA GLN A 137 13.87 2.82 5.26
C GLN A 137 14.23 1.61 4.41
N LYS A 138 13.98 0.39 4.90
CA LYS A 138 14.25 -0.84 4.16
C LYS A 138 13.49 -0.86 2.84
N PHE A 139 12.19 -0.55 2.86
CA PHE A 139 11.36 -0.49 1.65
C PHE A 139 11.85 0.54 0.64
N LYS A 140 12.18 1.76 1.10
CA LYS A 140 12.64 2.80 0.19
C LYS A 140 14.00 2.43 -0.41
N ASN A 141 14.93 1.98 0.43
CA ASN A 141 16.28 1.62 0.00
C ASN A 141 16.29 0.44 -0.98
N SER A 142 15.41 -0.55 -0.81
CA SER A 142 15.33 -1.66 -1.75
C SER A 142 14.89 -1.19 -3.14
N ILE A 143 13.87 -0.32 -3.23
CA ILE A 143 13.45 0.24 -4.51
C ILE A 143 14.56 1.07 -5.16
N PHE A 144 15.22 1.96 -4.39
CA PHE A 144 16.30 2.79 -4.95
C PHE A 144 17.51 1.96 -5.39
N ARG A 145 17.88 0.94 -4.63
CA ARG A 145 19.00 0.06 -4.99
C ARG A 145 18.68 -0.71 -6.26
N GLU A 146 17.53 -1.37 -6.33
CA GLU A 146 17.14 -2.11 -7.52
C GLU A 146 17.04 -1.19 -8.73
N TYR A 147 16.52 0.03 -8.59
CA TYR A 147 16.51 1.01 -9.66
C TYR A 147 17.92 1.37 -10.17
N LEU A 148 18.90 1.57 -9.28
CA LEU A 148 20.28 1.83 -9.68
C LEU A 148 20.91 0.63 -10.40
N ASP A 149 20.55 -0.60 -10.03
CA ASP A 149 21.01 -1.81 -10.71
C ASP A 149 20.38 -1.98 -12.12
N PHE A 150 19.32 -1.23 -12.45
CA PHE A 150 18.68 -1.23 -13.78
C PHE A 150 19.23 -0.18 -14.76
N LEU A 151 20.01 0.81 -14.27
CA LEU A 151 20.65 1.85 -15.09
C LEU A 151 21.96 1.34 -15.70
#